data_AF-A0A7S9C1Z7-F1
#
_entry.id   AF-A0A7S9C1Z7-F1
#
_cell.length_a   1.000
_cell.length_b   1.000
_cell.length_c   1.000
_cell.angle_alpha   90.00
_cell.angle_beta   90.00
_cell.angle_gamma   90.00
#
_symmetry.space_group_name_H-M   'P 1'
#
loop_
_entity.id
_entity.type
_entity.pdbx_description
1 polymer ?
#
loop_
_entity_poly.entity_id
_entity_poly.type
_entity_poly.pdbx_seq_one_letter_code
_entity_poly.pdbx_strand_id
1 'polypeptide(L)'
;MGQVFLLMPVLLVSCFLSQGAAMENQRLFNIAVNRVQHLHLLAQKMFNDFEGTLLSDERRQLNKIFLLDFCNSDSIVSPIDKQETQKSSVLKLLHISYRLIESWEYTSQTLAISNSLMVRNSNQISEKLSDLKVGINLLIKGSQDGVLSLDDNDSQHLPP
;
A
#
# COMPACT_ATOMS: atom_id res chain seq x y z
N MET A 1 36.07 -8.47 -34.24
CA MET A 1 34.79 -8.09 -34.89
C MET A 1 33.59 -8.92 -34.41
N GLY A 2 33.74 -10.20 -34.04
CA GLY A 2 32.61 -11.04 -33.59
C GLY A 2 32.03 -10.72 -32.19
N GLN A 3 32.82 -10.19 -31.25
CA GLN A 3 32.33 -9.87 -29.89
C GLN A 3 31.33 -8.71 -29.85
N VAL A 4 31.53 -7.68 -30.68
CA VAL A 4 30.62 -6.51 -30.75
C VAL A 4 29.25 -6.90 -31.31
N PHE A 5 29.21 -7.89 -32.22
CA PHE A 5 27.99 -8.37 -32.85
C PHE A 5 27.12 -9.23 -31.92
N LEU A 6 27.69 -9.83 -30.87
CA LEU A 6 26.96 -10.59 -29.85
C LEU A 6 26.47 -9.70 -28.70
N LEU A 7 27.19 -8.62 -28.40
CA LEU A 7 26.81 -7.68 -27.35
C LEU A 7 25.53 -6.90 -27.69
N MET A 8 25.34 -6.52 -28.96
CA MET A 8 24.15 -5.79 -29.41
C MET A 8 22.81 -6.56 -29.23
N PRO A 9 22.68 -7.82 -29.67
CA PRO A 9 21.47 -8.60 -29.41
C PRO A 9 21.24 -8.86 -27.92
N VAL A 10 22.30 -9.08 -27.13
CA VAL A 10 22.16 -9.23 -25.67
C VAL A 10 21.64 -7.95 -25.04
N LEU A 11 22.20 -6.78 -25.37
CA LEU A 11 21.75 -5.49 -24.86
C LEU A 11 20.30 -5.17 -25.28
N LEU A 12 19.92 -5.47 -26.51
CA LEU A 12 18.54 -5.29 -26.99
C LEU A 12 17.59 -6.19 -26.20
N VAL A 13 17.90 -7.47 -26.03
CA VAL A 13 17.09 -8.41 -25.25
C VAL A 13 16.97 -7.92 -23.81
N SER A 14 18.07 -7.53 -23.16
CA SER A 14 18.06 -6.94 -21.82
C SER A 14 17.17 -5.69 -21.73
N CYS A 15 17.22 -4.80 -22.72
CA CYS A 15 16.42 -3.59 -22.78
C CYS A 15 14.91 -3.88 -22.97
N PHE A 16 14.57 -4.86 -23.81
CA PHE A 16 13.18 -5.30 -23.98
C PHE A 16 12.64 -5.98 -22.73
N LEU A 17 13.44 -6.82 -22.06
CA LEU A 17 13.06 -7.42 -20.77
C LEU A 17 12.85 -6.35 -19.70
N SER A 18 13.73 -5.35 -19.61
CA SER A 18 13.59 -4.26 -18.62
C SER A 18 12.36 -3.40 -18.89
N GLN A 19 12.06 -3.08 -20.16
CA GLN A 19 10.83 -2.35 -20.52
C GLN A 19 9.57 -3.16 -20.20
N GLY A 20 9.54 -4.45 -20.53
CA GLY A 20 8.42 -5.34 -20.22
C GLY A 20 8.14 -5.41 -18.72
N ALA A 21 9.20 -5.52 -17.92
CA ALA A 21 9.09 -5.62 -16.48
C ALA A 21 8.72 -4.28 -15.80
N ALA A 22 9.19 -3.14 -16.34
CA ALA A 22 8.77 -1.81 -15.90
C ALA A 22 7.28 -1.55 -16.18
N MET A 23 6.77 -1.94 -17.36
CA MET A 23 5.35 -1.83 -17.69
C MET A 23 4.46 -2.67 -16.78
N GLU A 24 4.88 -3.90 -16.45
CA GLU A 24 4.13 -4.77 -15.54
C GLU A 24 4.09 -4.18 -14.12
N ASN A 25 5.20 -3.66 -13.61
CA ASN A 25 5.23 -3.01 -12.30
C ASN A 25 4.31 -1.77 -12.25
N GLN A 26 4.34 -0.92 -13.28
CA GLN A 26 3.42 0.22 -13.39
C GLN A 26 1.95 -0.24 -13.39
N ARG A 27 1.64 -1.33 -14.09
CA ARG A 27 0.31 -1.94 -14.08
C ARG A 27 -0.10 -2.41 -12.68
N LEU A 28 0.80 -3.11 -11.97
CA LEU A 28 0.58 -3.58 -10.61
C LEU A 28 0.38 -2.42 -9.63
N PHE A 29 1.13 -1.32 -9.77
CA PHE A 29 0.94 -0.10 -8.98
C PHE A 29 -0.46 0.48 -9.19
N ASN A 30 -0.90 0.62 -10.45
CA ASN A 30 -2.24 1.13 -10.76
C ASN A 30 -3.34 0.23 -10.17
N ILE A 31 -3.17 -1.09 -10.23
CA ILE A 31 -4.09 -2.05 -9.62
C ILE A 31 -4.11 -1.87 -8.10
N ALA A 32 -2.95 -1.75 -7.45
CA ALA A 32 -2.86 -1.55 -6.01
C ALA A 32 -3.53 -0.24 -5.57
N VAL A 33 -3.27 0.87 -6.27
CA VAL A 33 -3.90 2.18 -6.00
C VAL A 33 -5.42 2.10 -6.11
N ASN A 34 -5.94 1.51 -7.18
CA ASN A 34 -7.39 1.34 -7.36
C ASN A 34 -8.01 0.48 -6.24
N ARG A 35 -7.32 -0.58 -5.82
CA ARG A 35 -7.77 -1.44 -4.72
C ARG A 35 -7.78 -0.70 -3.38
N VAL A 36 -6.74 0.08 -3.08
CA VAL A 36 -6.67 0.94 -1.87
C VAL A 36 -7.80 1.96 -1.87
N GLN A 37 -8.02 2.65 -2.98
CA GLN A 37 -9.09 3.65 -3.11
C GLN A 37 -10.46 3.01 -2.86
N HIS A 38 -10.72 1.87 -3.47
CA HIS A 38 -11.97 1.15 -3.26
C HIS A 38 -12.14 0.69 -1.80
N LEU A 39 -11.07 0.21 -1.18
CA LEU A 39 -11.07 -0.18 0.23
C LEU A 39 -11.35 1.00 1.16
N HIS A 40 -10.76 2.17 0.89
CA HIS A 40 -11.01 3.40 1.62
C HIS A 40 -12.48 3.81 1.55
N LEU A 41 -13.08 3.80 0.34
CA LEU A 41 -14.50 4.10 0.15
C LEU A 41 -15.41 3.13 0.90
N LEU A 42 -15.05 1.84 0.93
CA LEU A 42 -15.80 0.82 1.67
C LEU A 42 -15.73 1.05 3.18
N ALA A 43 -14.54 1.36 3.71
CA ALA A 43 -14.35 1.69 5.12
C ALA A 43 -15.12 2.96 5.52
N GLN A 44 -15.05 4.01 4.70
CA GLN A 44 -15.80 5.25 4.91
C GLN A 44 -17.31 4.99 4.92
N LYS A 45 -17.82 4.21 3.97
CA LYS A 45 -19.24 3.83 3.93
C LYS A 45 -19.65 3.07 5.18
N MET A 46 -18.86 2.07 5.60
CA MET A 46 -19.12 1.31 6.81
C MET A 46 -19.17 2.21 8.05
N PHE A 47 -18.23 3.14 8.17
CA PHE A 47 -18.20 4.08 9.27
C PHE A 47 -19.41 5.02 9.28
N ASN A 48 -19.80 5.55 8.12
CA ASN A 48 -20.99 6.40 8.00
C ASN A 48 -22.28 5.64 8.30
N ASP A 49 -22.41 4.41 7.82
CA ASP A 49 -23.55 3.53 8.10
C ASP A 49 -23.63 3.26 9.63
N PHE A 50 -22.49 3.02 10.29
CA PHE A 50 -22.41 2.88 11.74
C PHE A 50 -22.87 4.17 12.45
N GLU A 51 -22.27 5.31 12.12
CA GLU A 51 -22.56 6.59 12.77
C GLU A 51 -24.02 7.01 12.58
N GLY A 52 -24.63 6.67 11.43
CA GLY A 52 -26.03 6.90 11.13
C GLY A 52 -26.99 6.09 12.00
N THR A 53 -26.56 4.96 12.56
CA THR A 53 -27.38 4.14 13.47
C THR A 53 -27.31 4.59 14.93
N LEU A 54 -26.33 5.42 15.29
CA LEU A 54 -26.11 5.85 16.67
C LEU A 54 -27.11 6.93 17.12
N LEU A 55 -27.55 6.82 18.37
CA LEU A 55 -28.28 7.86 19.06
C LEU A 55 -27.35 9.05 19.40
N SER A 56 -27.94 10.22 19.69
CA SER A 56 -27.19 11.45 19.99
C SER A 56 -26.16 11.28 21.12
N ASP A 57 -26.50 10.54 22.18
CA ASP A 57 -25.60 10.31 23.31
C ASP A 57 -24.48 9.31 22.98
N GLU A 58 -24.76 8.30 22.15
CA GLU A 58 -23.75 7.35 21.66
C GLU A 58 -22.77 8.05 20.71
N ARG A 59 -23.26 8.96 19.86
CA ARG A 59 -22.41 9.79 18.99
C ARG A 59 -21.48 10.70 19.81
N ARG A 60 -21.97 11.26 20.93
CA ARG A 60 -21.12 12.01 21.88
C ARG A 60 -20.04 11.13 22.51
N GLN A 61 -20.34 9.86 22.80
CA GLN A 61 -19.34 8.92 23.31
C GLN A 61 -18.33 8.53 22.23
N LEU A 62 -18.78 8.26 21.00
CA LEU A 62 -17.90 7.97 19.87
C LEU A 62 -16.88 9.11 19.65
N ASN A 63 -17.34 10.36 19.67
CA ASN A 63 -16.45 11.52 19.57
C ASN A 63 -15.40 11.59 20.69
N LYS A 64 -15.73 11.11 21.89
CA LYS A 64 -14.74 11.01 22.98
C LYS A 64 -13.71 9.93 22.69
N ILE A 65 -14.11 8.78 22.13
CA ILE A 65 -13.20 7.70 21.75
C ILE A 65 -12.19 8.18 20.70
N PHE A 66 -12.61 9.00 19.73
CA PHE A 66 -11.68 9.61 18.78
C PHE A 66 -10.65 10.53 19.42
N LEU A 67 -10.95 11.14 20.56
CA LEU A 67 -9.98 11.95 21.30
C LEU A 67 -8.98 11.11 22.12
N LEU A 68 -9.20 9.79 22.22
CA LEU A 68 -8.30 8.87 22.91
C LEU A 68 -7.21 8.28 22.00
N ASP A 69 -7.14 8.68 20.72
CA ASP A 69 -6.09 8.37 19.73
C ASP A 69 -5.52 6.94 19.85
N PHE A 70 -6.35 5.93 19.57
CA PHE A 70 -5.86 4.56 19.45
C PHE A 70 -6.23 3.96 18.09
N CYS A 71 -5.25 3.85 17.20
CA CYS A 71 -5.34 3.10 15.96
C CYS A 71 -4.41 1.88 16.01
N ASN A 72 -4.82 0.80 15.34
CA ASN A 72 -3.99 -0.41 15.19
C ASN A 72 -2.60 -0.12 14.58
N SER A 73 -2.48 1.00 13.86
CA SER A 73 -1.29 1.45 13.16
C SER A 73 -0.40 2.41 13.95
N ASP A 74 -0.72 2.80 15.19
CA ASP A 74 0.00 3.88 15.90
C ASP A 74 1.49 3.61 16.13
N SER A 75 1.87 2.33 16.19
CA SER A 75 3.28 1.93 16.34
C SER A 75 4.08 1.99 15.02
N ILE A 76 3.42 2.22 13.88
CA ILE A 76 4.04 2.23 12.55
C ILE A 76 4.42 3.67 12.19
N VAL A 77 5.72 3.93 12.15
CA VAL A 77 6.25 5.22 11.69
C VAL A 77 6.01 5.35 10.19
N SER A 78 5.15 6.29 9.80
CA SER A 78 4.82 6.62 8.42
C SER A 78 5.14 8.10 8.14
N PRO A 79 5.44 8.45 6.88
CA PRO A 79 5.62 9.85 6.51
C PRO A 79 4.36 10.67 6.81
N ILE A 80 4.51 11.75 7.57
CA ILE A 80 3.37 12.58 7.98
C ILE A 80 3.04 13.67 6.95
N ASP A 81 3.98 13.97 6.05
CA ASP A 81 3.82 15.00 5.04
C ASP A 81 4.40 14.62 3.68
N LYS A 82 4.15 15.50 2.70
CA LYS A 82 4.60 15.33 1.32
C LYS A 82 6.13 15.35 1.21
N GLN A 83 6.82 16.15 2.01
CA GLN A 83 8.28 16.27 1.96
C GLN A 83 8.95 14.99 2.45
N GLU A 84 8.49 14.43 3.56
CA GLU A 84 8.99 13.16 4.09
C GLU A 84 8.66 11.98 3.16
N THR A 85 7.48 12.01 2.52
CA THR A 85 7.09 11.01 1.52
C THR A 85 8.04 11.05 0.32
N GLN A 86 8.33 12.24 -0.22
CA GLN A 86 9.23 12.40 -1.37
C GLN A 86 10.69 12.02 -1.08
N LYS A 87 11.12 12.15 0.18
CA LYS A 87 12.47 11.73 0.63
C LYS A 87 12.59 10.23 0.83
N SER A 88 11.48 9.48 0.85
CA SER A 88 11.48 8.05 1.08
C SER A 88 11.57 7.28 -0.23
N SER A 89 12.42 6.25 -0.27
CA SER A 89 12.46 5.36 -1.43
C SER A 89 11.12 4.63 -1.62
N VAL A 90 10.78 4.29 -2.86
CA VAL A 90 9.56 3.53 -3.19
C VAL A 90 9.50 2.24 -2.38
N LEU A 91 10.62 1.53 -2.26
CA LEU A 91 10.70 0.29 -1.48
C LEU A 91 10.38 0.51 0.01
N LYS A 92 10.87 1.60 0.61
CA LYS A 92 10.54 1.96 2.01
C LYS A 92 9.04 2.23 2.15
N LEU A 93 8.45 3.01 1.24
CA LEU A 93 7.01 3.32 1.25
C LEU A 93 6.14 2.06 1.07
N LEU A 94 6.56 1.12 0.22
CA LEU A 94 5.88 -0.15 0.04
C LEU A 94 5.92 -1.02 1.31
N HIS A 95 7.06 -1.09 2.00
CA HIS A 95 7.16 -1.80 3.28
C HIS A 95 6.28 -1.18 4.38
N ILE A 96 6.24 0.15 4.46
CA ILE A 96 5.35 0.86 5.39
C ILE A 96 3.89 0.54 5.05
N SER A 97 3.52 0.59 3.78
CA SER A 97 2.18 0.28 3.29
C SER A 97 1.78 -1.18 3.61
N TYR A 98 2.69 -2.12 3.41
CA TYR A 98 2.48 -3.53 3.78
C TYR A 98 2.16 -3.68 5.28
N ARG A 99 2.95 -3.02 6.15
CA ARG A 99 2.76 -3.06 7.60
C ARG A 99 1.43 -2.43 8.03
N LEU A 100 1.04 -1.32 7.39
CA LEU A 100 -0.26 -0.70 7.63
C LEU A 100 -1.41 -1.66 7.28
N ILE A 101 -1.37 -2.28 6.10
CA ILE A 101 -2.38 -3.27 5.67
C ILE A 101 -2.45 -4.45 6.65
N GLU A 102 -1.29 -5.00 7.03
CA GLU A 102 -1.19 -6.10 7.98
C GLU A 102 -1.77 -5.76 9.36
N SER A 103 -1.56 -4.55 9.86
CA SER A 103 -2.10 -4.11 11.16
C SER A 103 -3.63 -4.09 11.22
N TRP A 104 -4.29 -3.98 10.05
CA TRP A 104 -5.75 -3.96 9.94
C TRP A 104 -6.35 -5.30 9.53
N GLU A 105 -5.57 -6.21 8.95
CA GLU A 105 -6.03 -7.51 8.47
C GLU A 105 -6.67 -8.33 9.60
N TYR A 106 -5.97 -8.51 10.71
CA TYR A 106 -6.49 -9.25 11.87
C TYR A 106 -7.72 -8.57 12.49
N THR A 107 -7.63 -7.27 12.74
CA THR A 107 -8.73 -6.50 13.37
C THR A 107 -10.00 -6.49 12.51
N SER A 108 -9.85 -6.49 11.17
CA SER A 108 -11.00 -6.55 10.26
C SER A 108 -11.74 -7.89 10.33
N GLN A 109 -11.02 -9.00 10.55
CA GLN A 109 -11.61 -10.33 10.74
C GLN A 109 -12.38 -10.40 12.06
N THR A 110 -11.80 -9.88 13.15
CA THR A 110 -12.46 -9.88 14.46
C THR A 110 -13.73 -9.02 14.44
N LEU A 111 -13.70 -7.87 13.78
CA LEU A 111 -14.88 -7.01 13.61
C LEU A 111 -16.00 -7.71 12.85
N ALA A 112 -15.67 -8.55 11.88
CA ALA A 112 -16.67 -9.31 11.14
C ALA A 112 -17.40 -10.35 12.00
N ILE A 113 -16.70 -10.97 12.95
CA ILE A 113 -17.30 -11.97 13.84
C ILE A 113 -18.21 -11.30 14.88
N SER A 114 -17.88 -10.09 15.33
CA SER A 114 -18.55 -9.44 16.45
C SER A 114 -19.85 -8.69 16.09
N ASN A 115 -20.09 -8.31 14.83
CA ASN A 115 -21.25 -7.47 14.49
C ASN A 115 -22.05 -7.96 13.27
N SER A 116 -23.18 -8.63 13.52
CA SER A 116 -24.05 -9.26 12.50
C SER A 116 -24.58 -8.31 11.41
N LEU A 117 -24.81 -7.02 11.74
CA LEU A 117 -25.29 -6.01 10.80
C LEU A 117 -24.19 -5.54 9.82
N MET A 118 -22.93 -5.68 10.21
CA MET A 118 -21.77 -5.26 9.41
C MET A 118 -20.99 -6.41 8.79
N VAL A 119 -21.30 -7.67 9.16
CA VAL A 119 -20.67 -8.92 8.66
C VAL A 119 -20.40 -8.87 7.15
N ARG A 120 -21.37 -8.42 6.35
CA ARG A 120 -21.22 -8.41 4.88
C ARG A 120 -20.10 -7.49 4.40
N ASN A 121 -20.01 -6.28 4.96
CA ASN A 121 -19.01 -5.29 4.55
C ASN A 121 -17.64 -5.59 5.19
N SER A 122 -17.61 -6.10 6.42
CA SER A 122 -16.36 -6.43 7.13
C SER A 122 -15.65 -7.64 6.54
N ASN A 123 -16.40 -8.68 6.11
CA ASN A 123 -15.84 -9.80 5.36
C ASN A 123 -15.19 -9.33 4.06
N GLN A 124 -15.84 -8.38 3.36
CA GLN A 124 -15.29 -7.78 2.15
C GLN A 124 -14.02 -6.95 2.41
N ILE A 125 -13.95 -6.23 3.55
CA ILE A 125 -12.74 -5.48 3.93
C ILE A 125 -11.58 -6.43 4.19
N SER A 126 -11.79 -7.49 4.98
CA SER A 126 -10.73 -8.47 5.28
C SER A 126 -10.19 -9.15 4.02
N GLU A 127 -11.08 -9.58 3.12
CA GLU A 127 -10.67 -10.22 1.86
C GLU A 127 -9.86 -9.24 0.98
N LYS A 128 -10.35 -8.01 0.82
CA LYS A 128 -9.67 -6.96 0.05
C LYS A 128 -8.33 -6.56 0.64
N LEU A 129 -8.20 -6.55 1.97
CA LEU A 129 -6.92 -6.30 2.67
C LEU A 129 -5.91 -7.41 2.37
N SER A 130 -6.31 -8.68 2.45
CA SER A 130 -5.46 -9.83 2.10
C SER A 130 -5.00 -9.77 0.64
N ASP A 131 -5.93 -9.52 -0.29
CA ASP A 131 -5.60 -9.37 -1.72
C ASP A 131 -4.64 -8.21 -2.00
N LEU A 132 -4.82 -7.09 -1.29
CA LEU A 132 -3.93 -5.94 -1.40
C LEU A 132 -2.56 -6.23 -0.79
N LYS A 133 -2.49 -6.92 0.35
CA LYS A 133 -1.24 -7.35 0.99
C LYS A 133 -0.39 -8.20 0.04
N VAL A 134 -1.02 -9.15 -0.65
CA VAL A 134 -0.37 -9.95 -1.69
C VAL A 134 0.14 -9.08 -2.84
N GLY A 135 -0.68 -8.14 -3.34
CA GLY A 135 -0.29 -7.22 -4.41
C GLY A 135 0.90 -6.32 -4.04
N ILE A 136 0.90 -5.75 -2.84
CA ILE A 136 2.02 -4.94 -2.32
C ILE A 136 3.29 -5.81 -2.16
N ASN A 137 3.16 -7.05 -1.70
CA ASN A 137 4.31 -7.95 -1.58
C ASN A 137 4.95 -8.28 -2.96
N LEU A 138 4.14 -8.40 -4.01
CA LEU A 138 4.64 -8.57 -5.37
C LEU A 138 5.41 -7.32 -5.85
N LEU A 139 4.88 -6.12 -5.55
CA LEU A 139 5.57 -4.86 -5.86
C LEU A 139 6.89 -4.71 -5.10
N ILE A 140 6.95 -5.14 -3.83
CA ILE A 140 8.19 -5.16 -3.03
C ILE A 140 9.24 -6.04 -3.70
N LYS A 141 8.87 -7.28 -4.08
CA LYS A 141 9.79 -8.21 -4.76
C LYS A 141 10.29 -7.63 -6.08
N GLY A 142 9.37 -7.13 -6.92
CA GLY A 142 9.72 -6.48 -8.19
C GLY A 142 10.60 -5.23 -8.02
N SER A 143 10.52 -4.55 -6.87
CA SER A 143 11.39 -3.40 -6.54
C SER A 143 12.78 -3.81 -6.09
N GLN A 144 12.90 -4.93 -5.36
CA GLN A 144 14.17 -5.47 -4.87
C GLN A 144 15.01 -6.10 -5.99
N ASP A 145 14.36 -6.68 -7.00
CA ASP A 145 15.03 -7.32 -8.14
C ASP A 145 15.65 -6.31 -9.14
N GLY A 146 15.72 -5.02 -8.78
CA GLY A 146 16.36 -3.96 -9.59
C GLY A 146 15.57 -3.55 -10.84
N VAL A 147 14.34 -4.04 -10.99
CA VAL A 147 13.47 -3.75 -12.15
C VAL A 147 12.85 -2.35 -12.05
N LEU A 148 12.77 -1.79 -10.84
CA LEU A 148 12.29 -0.43 -10.58
C LEU A 148 13.47 0.52 -10.31
N SER A 149 14.26 0.80 -11.34
CA SER A 149 15.09 2.01 -11.36
C SER A 149 14.17 3.20 -11.71
N LEU A 150 13.39 3.66 -10.73
CA LEU A 150 12.82 5.00 -10.76
C LEU A 150 13.82 5.90 -10.04
N ASP A 151 14.79 6.38 -10.83
CA ASP A 151 15.84 7.36 -10.49
C ASP A 151 16.25 7.41 -9.01
N ASP A 152 17.34 6.71 -8.70
CA ASP A 152 18.20 7.11 -7.59
C ASP A 152 18.58 8.58 -7.83
N ASN A 153 18.00 9.46 -7.02
CA ASN A 153 18.32 10.87 -6.97
C ASN A 153 19.83 11.02 -6.78
N ASP A 154 20.50 11.33 -7.90
CA ASP A 154 21.93 11.54 -8.04
C ASP A 154 22.38 12.58 -7.01
N SER A 155 22.91 12.07 -5.89
CA SER A 155 23.57 12.85 -4.86
C SER A 155 24.96 12.28 -4.67
N GLN A 156 25.74 12.25 -5.76
CA GLN A 156 27.20 12.20 -5.67
C GLN A 156 27.68 13.50 -5.01
N HIS A 157 27.71 13.51 -3.68
CA HIS A 157 28.55 14.44 -2.95
C HIS A 157 29.89 13.74 -2.70
N LEU A 158 30.89 14.01 -3.54
CA LEU A 158 32.28 13.71 -3.21
C LEU A 158 32.70 14.55 -1.99
N PRO A 159 33.54 14.02 -1.08
CA PRO A 159 34.27 14.84 -0.13
C PRO A 159 35.53 15.43 -0.79
N PRO A 160 36.05 16.56 -0.27
CA PRO A 160 37.30 17.17 -0.72
C PRO A 160 38.54 16.32 -0.38
#